data_AF-A0AAF0TI62-F1
#
_entry.id   AF-A0AAF0TI62-F1
#
_cell.length_a   1.000
_cell.length_b   1.000
_cell.length_c   1.000
_cell.angle_alpha   90.00
_cell.angle_beta   90.00
_cell.angle_gamma   90.00
#
_symmetry.space_group_name_H-M   'P 1'
#
loop_
_entity.id
_entity.type
_entity.pdbx_description
1 polymer ?
#
loop_
_entity_poly.entity_id
_entity_poly.type
_entity_poly.pdbx_seq_one_letter_code
_entity_poly.pdbx_strand_id
1 'polypeptide(L)'
;MKLLNQNLPHGANIDGDISLMLELPENDRFFKKKKKLLEDMGSRAKHASIHSSASPGELESSLLLMLQRARIINLDEVFLSQNLISRSS
;
A
#
# COMPACT_ATOMS: atom_id res chain seq x y z
N MET A 1 21.93 10.42 -40.41
CA MET A 1 22.74 10.22 -39.19
C MET A 1 22.61 11.48 -38.33
N LYS A 2 21.76 11.44 -37.30
CA LYS A 2 21.64 12.52 -36.31
C LYS A 2 21.65 11.91 -34.91
N LEU A 3 22.36 12.58 -34.02
CA LEU A 3 22.98 12.10 -32.79
C LEU A 3 21.98 11.64 -31.71
N LEU A 4 22.43 10.65 -30.92
CA LEU A 4 21.86 10.20 -29.66
C LEU A 4 21.60 11.39 -28.72
N ASN A 5 20.32 11.66 -28.43
CA ASN A 5 19.95 12.51 -27.31
C ASN A 5 19.65 11.60 -26.12
N GLN A 6 20.57 11.62 -25.16
CA GLN A 6 20.45 10.92 -23.89
C GLN A 6 19.46 11.69 -23.02
N ASN A 7 18.20 11.25 -23.03
CA ASN A 7 17.20 11.58 -22.01
C ASN A 7 16.25 10.39 -21.91
N LEU A 8 16.72 9.30 -21.32
CA LEU A 8 15.83 8.19 -20.96
C LEU A 8 15.15 8.58 -19.63
N PRO A 9 13.84 8.81 -19.58
CA PRO A 9 13.15 8.93 -18.30
C PRO A 9 13.37 7.63 -17.51
N HIS A 10 13.70 7.77 -16.22
CA HIS A 10 13.72 6.66 -15.26
C HIS A 10 12.35 5.98 -15.29
N GLY A 11 12.29 4.86 -16.00
CA GLY A 11 11.05 4.19 -16.35
C GLY A 11 11.27 3.33 -17.58
N ALA A 12 12.28 2.47 -17.53
CA ALA A 12 12.36 1.34 -18.45
C ALA A 12 11.15 0.46 -18.15
N ASN A 13 10.07 0.73 -18.90
CA ASN A 13 8.84 -0.02 -18.90
C ASN A 13 9.18 -1.45 -19.32
N ILE A 14 9.15 -2.37 -18.36
CA ILE A 14 8.93 -3.78 -18.64
C ILE A 14 7.41 -3.90 -18.75
N ASP A 15 6.95 -4.08 -19.99
CA ASP A 15 5.66 -3.69 -20.58
C ASP A 15 4.38 -4.37 -20.02
N GLY A 16 4.26 -4.51 -18.70
CA GLY A 16 3.07 -5.12 -18.11
C GLY A 16 3.04 -5.22 -16.59
N ASP A 17 4.13 -4.89 -15.91
CA ASP A 17 4.20 -5.01 -14.46
C ASP A 17 3.99 -3.65 -13.80
N ILE A 18 3.07 -3.59 -12.83
CA ILE A 18 2.76 -2.37 -12.08
C ILE A 18 3.12 -2.56 -10.60
N SER A 19 3.63 -1.49 -9.98
CA SER A 19 3.88 -1.43 -8.54
C SER A 19 2.94 -0.39 -7.93
N LEU A 20 2.12 -0.83 -6.98
CA LEU A 20 1.17 0.01 -6.26
C LEU A 20 1.68 0.25 -4.84
N MET A 21 1.65 1.51 -4.41
CA MET A 21 1.97 1.93 -3.05
C MET A 21 0.89 2.87 -2.53
N LEU A 22 0.29 2.52 -1.40
CA LEU A 22 -0.63 3.41 -0.67
C LEU A 22 0.11 4.01 0.52
N GLU A 23 0.25 5.31 0.59
CA GLU A 23 0.98 5.95 1.70
C GLU A 23 0.02 6.49 2.75
N LEU A 24 0.40 6.36 4.02
CA LEU A 24 -0.30 7.03 5.11
C LEU A 24 0.16 8.49 5.13
N PRO A 25 -0.74 9.48 4.96
CA PRO A 25 -0.35 10.88 4.96
C PRO A 25 0.29 11.27 6.30
N GLU A 26 1.44 11.96 6.26
CA GLU A 26 2.16 12.35 7.48
C GLU A 26 1.36 13.29 8.40
N ASN A 27 0.42 14.05 7.80
CA ASN A 27 -0.49 14.95 8.50
C ASN A 27 -1.78 14.25 9.01
N ASP A 28 -1.89 12.92 8.90
CA ASP A 28 -3.05 12.19 9.40
C ASP A 28 -3.17 12.35 10.93
N ARG A 29 -4.37 12.73 11.40
CA ARG A 29 -4.65 12.94 12.83
C ARG A 29 -4.27 11.73 13.70
N PHE A 30 -4.41 10.52 13.18
CA PHE A 30 -4.13 9.26 13.87
C PHE A 30 -2.86 8.57 13.37
N PHE A 31 -1.95 9.31 12.75
CA PHE A 31 -0.74 8.80 12.10
C PHE A 31 -0.04 7.71 12.91
N LYS A 32 0.29 7.99 14.18
CA LYS A 32 1.01 7.03 15.04
C LYS A 32 0.28 5.69 15.21
N LYS A 33 -1.04 5.72 15.41
CA LYS A 33 -1.84 4.50 15.60
C LYS A 33 -1.97 3.72 14.29
N LYS A 34 -2.31 4.40 13.19
CA LYS A 34 -2.43 3.77 11.87
C LYS A 34 -1.11 3.22 11.38
N LYS A 35 0.00 3.94 11.60
CA LYS A 35 1.36 3.48 11.29
C LYS A 35 1.68 2.18 12.02
N LYS A 36 1.37 2.09 13.33
CA LYS A 36 1.55 0.85 14.09
C LYS A 36 0.72 -0.30 13.51
N LEU A 37 -0.56 -0.07 13.18
CA LEU A 37 -1.41 -1.09 12.54
C LEU A 37 -0.85 -1.57 11.20
N LEU A 38 -0.29 -0.66 10.39
CA LEU A 38 0.38 -0.99 9.13
C LEU A 38 1.69 -1.76 9.35
N GLU A 39 2.42 -1.49 10.43
CA GLU A 39 3.64 -2.23 10.81
C GLU A 39 3.29 -3.64 11.32
N ASP A 40 2.24 -3.78 12.13
CA ASP A 40 1.73 -5.05 12.64
C ASP A 40 1.21 -5.96 11.49
N MET A 41 0.71 -5.36 10.40
CA MET A 41 0.33 -6.07 9.16
C MET A 41 1.54 -6.66 8.40
N GLY A 42 2.77 -6.22 8.71
CA GLY A 42 4.02 -6.74 8.17
C GLY A 42 4.63 -5.92 7.04
N SER A 43 5.95 -6.00 6.88
CA SER A 43 6.74 -5.18 5.94
C SER A 43 6.42 -5.42 4.46
N ARG A 44 5.94 -6.62 4.11
CA ARG A 44 5.47 -6.96 2.75
C ARG A 44 4.20 -6.19 2.34
N ALA A 45 3.51 -5.56 3.29
CA ALA A 45 2.29 -4.79 3.05
C ALA A 45 2.51 -3.38 2.50
N LYS A 46 3.74 -2.95 2.22
CA LYS A 46 4.01 -1.57 1.76
C LYS A 46 3.81 -1.39 0.25
N HIS A 47 4.15 -2.41 -0.53
CA HIS A 47 4.07 -2.38 -1.99
C HIS A 47 3.36 -3.64 -2.48
N ALA A 48 2.42 -3.49 -3.40
CA ALA A 48 1.88 -4.61 -4.16
C ALA A 48 2.41 -4.54 -5.60
N SER A 49 3.20 -5.54 -5.97
CA SER A 49 3.57 -5.76 -7.37
C SER A 49 2.50 -6.61 -8.03
N ILE A 50 1.96 -6.13 -9.14
CA ILE A 50 1.05 -6.89 -9.99
C ILE A 50 1.78 -7.11 -11.30
N HIS A 51 2.12 -8.35 -11.56
CA HIS A 51 2.76 -8.76 -12.80
C HIS A 51 1.70 -9.03 -13.86
N SER A 52 2.02 -8.72 -15.11
CA SER A 52 1.16 -9.06 -16.27
C SER A 52 0.87 -10.56 -16.39
N SER A 53 1.80 -11.38 -15.90
CA SER A 53 1.70 -12.84 -15.86
C SER A 53 1.13 -13.41 -14.55
N ALA A 54 0.65 -12.56 -13.64
CA ALA A 54 0.11 -13.01 -12.36
C ALA A 54 -1.08 -13.96 -12.55
N SER A 55 -1.06 -15.07 -11.83
CA SER A 55 -2.22 -15.94 -11.72
C SER A 55 -3.38 -15.21 -11.00
N PRO A 56 -4.63 -15.67 -11.17
CA PRO A 56 -5.77 -15.09 -10.46
C PRO A 56 -5.57 -15.03 -8.93
N GLY A 57 -4.94 -16.05 -8.33
CA GLY A 57 -4.67 -16.08 -6.89
C GLY A 57 -3.59 -15.10 -6.44
N GLU A 58 -2.57 -14.88 -7.26
CA GLU A 58 -1.55 -13.84 -7.00
C GLU A 58 -2.15 -12.44 -7.12
N LEU A 59 -2.99 -12.21 -8.13
CA LEU A 59 -3.71 -10.95 -8.29
C LEU A 59 -4.65 -10.69 -7.12
N GLU A 60 -5.45 -11.68 -6.73
CA GLU A 60 -6.35 -11.59 -5.57
C GLU A 60 -5.59 -11.25 -4.29
N SER A 61 -4.46 -11.93 -4.04
CA SER A 61 -3.62 -11.69 -2.87
C SER A 61 -3.07 -10.26 -2.85
N SER A 62 -2.57 -9.77 -3.99
CA SER A 62 -2.07 -8.40 -4.13
C SER A 62 -3.17 -7.36 -3.91
N LEU A 63 -4.36 -7.57 -4.47
CA LEU A 63 -5.49 -6.66 -4.29
C LEU A 63 -6.03 -6.68 -2.86
N LEU A 64 -6.10 -7.85 -2.22
CA LEU A 64 -6.52 -7.98 -0.83
C LEU A 64 -5.58 -7.24 0.12
N LEU A 65 -4.28 -7.33 -0.13
CA LEU A 65 -3.25 -6.58 0.60
C LEU A 65 -3.47 -5.07 0.47
N MET A 66 -3.71 -4.58 -0.74
CA MET A 66 -3.99 -3.16 -0.97
C MET A 66 -5.29 -2.71 -0.31
N LEU A 67 -6.33 -3.54 -0.34
CA LEU A 67 -7.62 -3.24 0.30
C LEU A 67 -7.49 -3.16 1.84
N GLN A 68 -6.77 -4.10 2.45
CA GLN A 68 -6.50 -4.08 3.90
C GLN A 68 -5.76 -2.81 4.31
N ARG A 69 -4.75 -2.43 3.53
CA ARG A 69 -4.00 -1.20 3.75
C ARG A 69 -4.85 0.05 3.59
N ALA A 70 -5.65 0.13 2.53
CA ALA A 70 -6.59 1.22 2.30
C ALA A 70 -7.59 1.37 3.45
N ARG A 71 -8.06 0.26 4.03
CA ARG A 71 -8.91 0.27 5.22
C ARG A 71 -8.20 0.89 6.41
N ILE A 72 -6.96 0.49 6.70
CA ILE A 72 -6.19 1.05 7.83
C ILE A 72 -5.93 2.56 7.65
N ILE A 73 -5.55 2.98 6.44
CA ILE A 73 -5.31 4.40 6.12
C ILE A 73 -6.60 5.22 6.32
N ASN A 74 -7.75 4.68 5.91
CA ASN A 74 -9.05 5.34 6.02
C ASN A 74 -9.77 5.09 7.36
N LEU A 75 -9.15 4.43 8.35
CA LEU A 75 -9.77 4.24 9.66
C LEU A 75 -10.10 5.60 10.29
N ASP A 76 -11.34 5.74 10.76
CA ASP A 76 -11.82 6.93 11.45
C ASP A 76 -11.71 6.79 12.98
N GLU A 77 -12.08 7.88 13.67
CA GLU A 77 -12.02 7.99 15.13
C GLU A 77 -12.93 6.98 15.85
N VAL A 78 -14.08 6.64 15.26
CA VAL A 78 -15.10 5.76 15.86
C VAL A 78 -14.55 4.34 15.97
N PHE A 79 -13.91 3.83 14.92
CA PHE A 79 -13.29 2.51 14.95
C PHE A 79 -12.03 2.44 15.82
N LEU A 80 -11.24 3.51 15.88
CA LEU A 80 -10.00 3.55 16.66
C LEU A 80 -10.23 3.72 18.18
N SER A 81 -11.37 4.27 18.59
CA SER A 81 -11.72 4.50 20.00
C SER A 81 -12.48 3.33 20.64
N GLN A 82 -13.25 2.55 19.87
CA GLN A 82 -14.01 1.41 20.40
C GLN A 82 -13.13 0.24 20.89
N ASN A 83 -11.88 0.13 20.44
CA ASN A 83 -10.91 -0.85 20.96
C ASN A 83 -10.35 -0.52 22.37
N LEU A 84 -10.73 0.63 22.95
CA LEU A 84 -10.39 0.98 24.34
C LEU A 84 -11.48 0.61 25.35
N ILE A 85 -12.69 0.24 24.90
CA ILE A 85 -13.83 -0.06 25.79
C ILE A 85 -13.92 -1.58 26.08
N SER A 86 -13.41 -2.43 25.18
CA SER A 86 -13.46 -3.89 25.32
C SER A 86 -12.21 -4.53 25.96
N ARG A 87 -11.25 -3.74 26.45
CA ARG A 87 -10.07 -4.22 27.23
C ARG A 87 -10.11 -3.82 28.71
N SER A 88 -11.21 -3.22 29.15
CA SER A 88 -11.41 -2.68 30.50
C SER A 88 -12.67 -3.26 31.18
N SER A 89 -13.09 -4.47 30.79
CA SER A 89 -14.16 -5.24 31.46
C SER A 89 -13.67 -6.64 31.79
#